data_AF-A8PXJ0-F1
#
_entry.id   AF-A8PXJ0-F1
#
_cell.length_a   1.000
_cell.length_b   1.000
_cell.length_c   1.000
_cell.angle_alpha   90.00
_cell.angle_beta   90.00
_cell.angle_gamma   90.00
#
_symmetry.space_group_name_H-M   'P 1'
#
loop_
_entity.id
_entity.type
_entity.pdbx_description
1 polymer ?
#
loop_
_entity_poly.entity_id
_entity_poly.type
_entity_poly.pdbx_seq_one_letter_code
_entity_poly.pdbx_strand_id
1 'polypeptide(L)'
;MLTLKRQEPTTLGLVDMSGHLTREGEDTQSVTDANSHIMNIGRLIEEMENKIRNQLQEIYFGKTRDIMDQLRSIEDLEAMRLARQVQEELRGGWER
;
A
#
# COMPACT_ATOMS: atom_id res chain seq x y z
N MET A 1 4.09 11.27 7.16
CA MET A 1 3.07 10.92 8.18
C MET A 1 1.72 11.02 7.50
N LEU A 2 0.84 10.03 7.66
CA LEU A 2 -0.51 10.03 7.11
C LEU A 2 -1.49 10.00 8.28
N THR A 3 -2.46 10.92 8.27
CA THR A 3 -3.56 10.96 9.25
C THR A 3 -4.85 11.24 8.51
N LEU A 4 -5.81 10.32 8.65
CA LEU A 4 -7.14 10.40 8.05
C LEU A 4 -8.15 10.12 9.15
N LYS A 5 -9.01 11.09 9.43
CA LYS A 5 -10.07 10.96 10.42
C LYS A 5 -11.40 11.30 9.78
N ARG A 6 -12.35 10.36 9.83
CA ARG A 6 -13.71 10.54 9.36
C ARG A 6 -14.67 10.11 10.47
N GLN A 7 -15.64 10.96 10.78
CA GLN A 7 -16.70 10.65 11.72
C GLN A 7 -18.04 10.74 11.01
N GLU A 8 -18.78 9.64 10.96
CA GLU A 8 -20.12 9.57 10.40
C GLU A 8 -21.09 8.98 11.43
N PRO A 9 -22.21 9.66 11.77
CA PRO A 9 -23.08 9.25 12.86
C PRO A 9 -23.80 7.91 12.68
N THR A 10 -24.06 7.49 11.44
CA THR A 10 -25.13 6.50 11.17
C THR A 10 -24.65 5.17 10.58
N THR A 11 -23.52 5.15 9.86
CA THR A 11 -23.13 3.97 9.05
C THR A 11 -21.75 3.43 9.42
N LEU A 12 -20.73 4.29 9.46
CA LEU A 12 -19.32 3.93 9.65
C LEU A 12 -18.77 4.26 11.04
N GLY A 13 -19.45 5.12 11.82
CA GLY A 13 -18.94 5.59 13.10
C GLY A 13 -17.69 6.47 12.95
N LEU A 14 -16.77 6.37 13.92
CA LEU A 14 -15.47 7.04 13.86
C LEU A 14 -14.43 6.11 13.23
N VAL A 15 -13.87 6.53 12.10
CA VAL A 15 -12.72 5.89 11.45
C VAL A 15 -11.53 6.82 11.56
N ASP A 16 -10.50 6.39 12.30
CA ASP A 16 -9.23 7.09 12.43
C ASP A 16 -8.10 6.18 11.93
N MET A 17 -7.43 6.60 10.87
CA MET A 17 -6.29 5.93 10.28
C MET A 17 -5.10 6.87 10.33
N SER A 18 -4.19 6.60 11.26
CA SER A 18 -3.00 7.40 11.46
C SER A 18 -1.75 6.54 11.54
N GLY A 19 -0.64 7.10 11.05
CA GLY A 19 0.67 6.50 11.25
C GLY A 19 1.76 7.15 10.41
N HIS A 20 2.93 6.51 10.44
CA HIS A 20 4.13 7.01 9.80
C HIS A 20 4.81 5.88 9.01
N LEU A 21 5.51 6.28 7.97
CA LEU A 21 6.35 5.41 7.17
C LEU A 21 7.64 6.18 6.91
N THR A 22 8.77 5.55 7.21
CA THR A 22 10.10 6.09 6.93
C THR A 22 10.77 5.16 5.93
N ARG A 23 11.38 5.74 4.90
CA ARG A 23 12.11 4.99 3.88
C ARG A 23 13.43 5.69 3.60
N GLU A 24 14.46 4.89 3.40
CA GLU A 24 15.80 5.35 3.04
C GLU A 24 16.12 4.93 1.60
N GLY A 25 16.92 5.73 0.92
CA GLY A 25 17.41 5.47 -0.43
C GLY A 25 18.68 6.25 -0.68
N GLU A 26 19.61 5.64 -1.38
CA GLU A 26 20.89 6.22 -1.77
C GLU A 26 21.01 6.16 -3.30
N ASP A 27 21.54 7.23 -3.90
CA ASP A 27 21.80 7.30 -5.32
C ASP A 27 23.07 8.13 -5.58
N THR A 28 23.90 7.68 -6.54
CA THR A 28 25.14 8.36 -6.91
C THR A 28 24.96 8.99 -8.29
N GLN A 29 24.94 10.32 -8.33
CA GLN A 29 24.74 11.10 -9.56
C GLN A 29 25.94 12.00 -9.87
N SER A 30 26.25 12.18 -11.16
CA SER A 30 27.30 13.11 -11.60
C SER A 30 26.88 14.56 -11.37
N VAL A 31 27.85 15.41 -11.00
CA VAL A 31 27.64 16.85 -10.81
C VAL A 31 28.40 17.60 -11.89
N THR A 32 27.69 18.30 -12.77
CA THR A 32 28.29 19.04 -13.89
C THR A 32 28.34 20.55 -13.64
N ASP A 33 27.40 21.09 -12.88
CA ASP A 33 27.33 22.50 -12.48
C ASP A 33 26.67 22.63 -11.09
N ALA A 34 26.72 23.82 -10.47
CA ALA A 34 26.12 24.08 -9.16
C ALA A 34 24.60 23.77 -9.13
N ASN A 35 23.91 23.97 -10.26
CA ASN A 35 22.49 23.62 -10.41
C ASN A 35 22.22 22.11 -10.43
N SER A 36 23.22 21.28 -10.77
CA SER A 36 23.07 19.81 -10.83
C SER A 36 22.74 19.22 -9.46
N HIS A 37 23.22 19.80 -8.37
CA HIS A 37 22.89 19.33 -7.02
C HIS A 37 21.38 19.41 -6.75
N ILE A 38 20.75 20.55 -7.07
CA ILE A 38 19.33 20.77 -6.85
C ILE A 38 18.51 19.81 -7.72
N MET A 39 18.88 19.64 -8.99
CA MET A 39 18.21 18.71 -9.89
C MET A 39 18.30 17.26 -9.41
N ASN A 40 19.50 16.80 -9.04
CA ASN A 40 19.72 15.43 -8.59
C ASN A 40 18.96 15.14 -7.28
N ILE A 41 18.98 16.08 -6.33
CA ILE A 41 18.21 15.96 -5.09
C ILE A 41 16.70 15.97 -5.38
N GLY A 42 16.23 16.85 -6.25
CA GLY A 42 14.82 16.94 -6.62
C GLY A 42 14.30 15.62 -7.22
N ARG A 43 15.08 15.01 -8.11
CA ARG A 43 14.76 13.69 -8.68
C ARG A 43 14.71 12.59 -7.62
N LEU A 44 15.70 12.55 -6.72
CA LEU A 44 15.73 11.58 -5.63
C LEU A 44 14.49 11.71 -4.72
N ILE A 45 14.11 12.95 -4.38
CA ILE A 45 12.91 13.23 -3.57
C ILE A 45 11.66 12.77 -4.32
N GLU A 46 11.50 13.13 -5.60
CA GLU A 46 10.33 12.75 -6.39
C GLU A 46 10.16 11.22 -6.47
N GLU A 47 11.25 10.50 -6.77
CA GLU A 47 11.22 9.03 -6.82
C GLU A 47 10.87 8.42 -5.46
N MET A 48 11.43 8.96 -4.37
CA MET A 48 11.16 8.48 -3.02
C MET A 48 9.72 8.79 -2.56
N GLU A 49 9.19 9.97 -2.88
CA GLU A 49 7.81 10.33 -2.59
C GLU A 49 6.82 9.46 -3.36
N ASN A 50 7.08 9.17 -4.63
CA ASN A 50 6.25 8.26 -5.43
C ASN A 50 6.22 6.86 -4.80
N LYS A 51 7.38 6.34 -4.37
CA LYS A 51 7.46 5.04 -3.67
C LYS A 51 6.69 5.08 -2.34
N ILE A 52 6.89 6.10 -1.51
CA ILE A 52 6.21 6.26 -0.22
C ILE A 52 4.69 6.36 -0.42
N ARG A 53 4.23 7.12 -1.43
CA ARG A 53 2.81 7.27 -1.77
C ARG A 53 2.17 5.93 -2.11
N ASN A 54 2.80 5.15 -2.98
CA ASN A 54 2.29 3.83 -3.37
C ASN A 54 2.21 2.88 -2.17
N GLN A 55 3.25 2.86 -1.32
CA GLN A 55 3.27 2.03 -0.12
C GLN A 55 2.19 2.45 0.91
N LEU A 56 2.00 3.75 1.11
CA LEU A 56 0.95 4.25 1.99
C LEU A 56 -0.44 3.83 1.47
N GLN A 57 -0.69 3.91 0.16
CA GLN A 57 -1.96 3.47 -0.40
C GLN A 57 -2.21 1.97 -0.17
N GLU A 58 -1.21 1.13 -0.47
CA GLU A 58 -1.32 -0.32 -0.31
C GLU A 58 -1.55 -0.73 1.15
N ILE A 59 -0.82 -0.13 2.09
CA ILE A 59 -0.93 -0.47 3.51
C ILE A 59 -2.25 0.06 4.09
N TYR A 60 -2.58 1.34 3.88
CA TYR A 60 -3.70 1.99 4.57
C TYR A 60 -5.07 1.72 3.94
N PHE A 61 -5.14 1.38 2.65
CA PHE A 61 -6.42 1.09 2.00
C PHE A 61 -6.54 -0.34 1.48
N GLY A 62 -5.42 -1.01 1.22
CA GLY A 62 -5.40 -2.43 0.88
C GLY A 62 -5.40 -3.29 2.13
N LYS A 63 -4.26 -3.33 2.84
CA LYS A 63 -4.06 -4.27 3.95
C LYS A 63 -5.02 -4.08 5.12
N THR A 64 -5.32 -2.84 5.50
CA THR A 64 -6.30 -2.56 6.57
C THR A 64 -7.68 -3.11 6.23
N ARG A 65 -8.11 -2.97 4.97
CA ARG A 65 -9.36 -3.54 4.47
C ARG A 65 -9.32 -5.07 4.50
N ASP A 66 -8.25 -5.67 3.99
CA ASP A 66 -8.10 -7.13 3.99
C ASP A 66 -8.16 -7.72 5.41
N ILE A 67 -7.56 -7.03 6.39
CA ILE A 67 -7.63 -7.43 7.80
C ILE A 67 -9.06 -7.31 8.34
N MET A 68 -9.76 -6.21 8.03
CA MET A 68 -11.16 -6.02 8.45
C MET A 68 -12.09 -7.08 7.85
N ASP A 69 -11.92 -7.38 6.55
CA ASP A 69 -12.72 -8.38 5.84
C ASP A 69 -12.45 -9.81 6.38
N GLN A 70 -11.23 -10.09 6.85
CA GLN A 70 -10.92 -11.34 7.56
C GLN A 70 -11.58 -11.46 8.94
N LEU A 71 -11.69 -10.36 9.68
CA LEU A 71 -12.34 -10.35 11.00
C LEU A 71 -13.86 -10.50 10.88
N ARG A 72 -14.45 -9.96 9.82
CA ARG A 72 -15.89 -10.05 9.56
C ARG A 72 -16.15 -10.17 8.07
N SER A 73 -16.25 -11.41 7.60
CA SER A 73 -16.70 -11.68 6.23
C SER A 73 -18.22 -11.50 6.12
N ILE A 74 -18.64 -10.74 5.12
CA ILE A 74 -20.05 -10.66 4.70
C ILE A 74 -20.39 -11.82 3.75
N GLU A 75 -19.37 -12.32 3.03
CA GLU A 75 -19.48 -13.42 2.08
C GLU A 75 -19.29 -14.78 2.78
N ASP A 76 -19.77 -15.85 2.15
CA ASP A 76 -19.61 -17.21 2.65
C ASP A 76 -18.13 -17.63 2.62
N LEU A 77 -17.58 -17.83 3.81
CA LEU A 77 -16.19 -18.21 4.02
C LEU A 77 -15.83 -19.56 3.38
N GLU A 78 -16.78 -20.49 3.27
CA GLU A 78 -16.54 -21.77 2.61
C GLU A 78 -16.42 -21.61 1.10
N ALA A 79 -17.31 -20.83 0.48
CA ALA A 79 -17.26 -20.52 -0.95
C ALA A 79 -15.95 -19.81 -1.32
N MET A 80 -15.51 -18.85 -0.51
CA MET A 80 -14.21 -18.17 -0.71
C MET A 80 -13.01 -19.11 -0.57
N ARG A 81 -13.03 -20.02 0.42
CA ARG A 81 -11.97 -21.03 0.59
C ARG A 81 -11.89 -21.97 -0.60
N LEU A 82 -13.04 -22.46 -1.07
CA LEU A 82 -13.12 -23.34 -2.22
C LEU A 82 -12.61 -22.65 -3.49
N ALA A 83 -13.03 -21.40 -3.72
CA ALA A 83 -12.54 -20.61 -4.86
C ALA A 83 -11.02 -20.43 -4.84
N ARG A 84 -10.43 -20.20 -3.65
CA ARG A 84 -8.97 -20.07 -3.48
C ARG A 84 -8.25 -21.39 -3.76
N GLN A 85 -8.79 -22.50 -3.27
CA GLN A 85 -8.23 -23.83 -3.49
C GLN A 85 -8.25 -24.22 -4.97
N VAL A 86 -9.37 -23.96 -5.66
CA VAL A 86 -9.48 -24.16 -7.12
C VAL A 86 -8.49 -23.28 -7.87
N GLN A 87 -8.27 -22.03 -7.44
CA GLN A 87 -7.25 -21.15 -8.03
C GLN A 87 -5.83 -21.71 -7.89
N GLU A 88 -5.49 -22.28 -6.74
CA GLU A 88 -4.19 -22.91 -6.49
C GLU A 88 -3.99 -24.17 -7.33
N GLU A 89 -5.02 -25.02 -7.43
CA GLU A 89 -5.02 -26.21 -8.29
C GLU A 89 -4.85 -25.87 -9.76
N LEU A 90 -5.55 -24.83 -10.25
CA LEU A 90 -5.38 -24.33 -11.60
C LEU A 90 -3.95 -23.84 -11.83
N ARG A 91 -3.35 -23.06 -10.92
CA ARG A 91 -1.96 -22.62 -11.06
C ARG A 91 -0.97 -23.78 -11.12
N GLY A 92 -1.10 -24.77 -10.24
CA GLY A 92 -0.26 -25.97 -10.26
C GLY A 92 -0.51 -26.87 -11.48
N GLY A 93 -1.67 -26.78 -12.10
CA GLY A 93 -2.00 -27.45 -13.37
C GLY A 93 -1.32 -26.82 -14.59
N TRP A 94 -0.99 -25.54 -14.55
CA TRP A 94 -0.32 -24.81 -15.63
C TRP A 94 1.22 -24.92 -15.58
N GLU A 95 1.79 -25.36 -14.46
CA GLU A 95 3.23 -25.59 -14.27
C GLU A 95 3.68 -27.02 -14.66
N ARG A 96 2.78 -27.85 -15.21
CA ARG A 96 3.08 -29.14 -15.85
C ARG A 96 2.95 -29.06 -17.36
#